data_AF-A0A9P4UHN9-F1
#
_entry.id   AF-A0A9P4UHN9-F1
#
_cell.length_a   1.000
_cell.length_b   1.000
_cell.length_c   1.000
_cell.angle_alpha   90.00
_cell.angle_beta   90.00
_cell.angle_gamma   90.00
#
_symmetry.space_group_name_H-M   'P 1'
#
loop_
_entity.id
_entity.type
_entity.pdbx_description
1 polymer ?
#
loop_
_entity_poly.entity_id
_entity_poly.type
_entity_poly.pdbx_seq_one_letter_code
_entity_poly.pdbx_strand_id
1 'polypeptide(L)' 'MTPDPDAIAECVLATFHHLPDKRKPRPESDGAREWVPLAGIVLADKGTPYY' A
#
# COMPACT_ATOMS: atom_id res chain seq x y z
N MET A 1 -10.97 -14.16 11.24
CA MET A 1 -11.60 -12.82 11.13
C MET A 1 -11.30 -12.31 9.73
N THR A 2 -12.26 -11.74 9.01
CA THR A 2 -11.98 -11.13 7.69
C THR A 2 -11.26 -9.80 7.92
N PRO A 3 -10.13 -9.51 7.26
CA PRO A 3 -9.45 -8.24 7.44
C PRO A 3 -10.32 -7.08 6.93
N ASP A 4 -10.30 -5.96 7.65
CA ASP A 4 -11.00 -4.74 7.25
C ASP A 4 -10.36 -4.14 5.98
N PRO A 5 -11.13 -3.87 4.91
CA PRO A 5 -10.59 -3.33 3.66
C PRO A 5 -9.87 -1.99 3.82
N ASP A 6 -10.35 -1.12 4.71
CA ASP A 6 -9.71 0.19 4.95
C ASP A 6 -8.36 0.00 5.62
N ALA A 7 -8.25 -0.92 6.59
CA ALA A 7 -6.97 -1.30 7.19
C ALA A 7 -5.98 -1.88 6.17
N ILE A 8 -6.45 -2.65 5.18
CA ILE A 8 -5.60 -3.14 4.07
C ILE A 8 -5.08 -1.96 3.24
N ALA A 9 -5.97 -1.07 2.80
CA ALA A 9 -5.62 0.08 1.97
C ALA A 9 -4.61 0.99 2.67
N GLU A 10 -4.85 1.29 3.95
CA GLU A 10 -3.95 2.12 4.76
C GLU A 10 -2.57 1.46 4.92
N CYS A 11 -2.50 0.14 5.13
CA CYS A 11 -1.22 -0.57 5.22
C CYS A 11 -0.40 -0.44 3.92
N VAL A 12 -1.05 -0.56 2.76
CA VAL A 12 -0.42 -0.39 1.44
C VAL A 12 0.08 1.04 1.26
N LEU A 13 -0.76 2.04 1.55
CA LEU A 13 -0.41 3.46 1.41
C LEU A 13 0.73 3.86 2.34
N ALA A 14 0.66 3.49 3.62
CA ALA A 14 1.71 3.75 4.59
C ALA A 14 3.04 3.15 4.14
N THR A 15 3.04 1.90 3.66
CA THR A 15 4.26 1.26 3.14
C THR A 15 4.81 2.01 1.92
N PHE A 16 3.95 2.37 0.97
CA PHE A 16 4.34 3.13 -0.22
C PHE A 16 4.97 4.48 0.15
N HIS A 17 4.43 5.20 1.14
CA HIS A 17 4.98 6.47 1.60
C HIS A 17 6.39 6.34 2.20
N HIS A 18 6.70 5.23 2.87
CA HIS A 18 8.02 4.96 3.43
C HIS A 18 9.07 4.53 2.38
N LEU A 19 8.68 4.22 1.15
CA LEU A 19 9.64 3.85 0.10
C LEU A 19 10.56 5.04 -0.25
N PRO A 20 11.85 4.80 -0.57
CA PRO A 20 12.73 5.84 -1.10
C PRO A 20 12.19 6.43 -2.40
N ASP A 21 12.46 7.71 -2.67
CA ASP A 21 11.91 8.41 -3.84
C ASP A 21 12.23 7.74 -5.18
N LYS A 22 13.40 7.08 -5.29
CA LYS A 22 13.78 6.31 -6.48
C LYS A 22 12.87 5.09 -6.78
N ARG A 23 12.01 4.71 -5.83
CA ARG A 23 11.01 3.62 -5.95
C ARG A 23 9.60 4.15 -6.20
N LYS A 24 9.41 5.47 -6.24
CA LYS A 24 8.12 6.12 -6.50
C LYS A 24 8.07 6.62 -7.96
N PRO A 25 6.87 6.79 -8.54
CA PRO A 25 6.73 7.44 -9.85
C PRO A 25 7.40 8.81 -9.84
N ARG A 26 8.11 9.14 -10.92
CA ARG A 26 8.77 10.43 -11.05
C ARG A 26 7.70 11.51 -11.25
N PRO A 27 7.85 12.70 -10.63
CA PRO A 27 7.07 13.86 -11.05
C PRO A 27 7.45 14.21 -12.49
N GLU A 28 6.47 14.44 -13.37
CA GLU A 28 6.77 15.05 -14.67
C GLU A 28 7.03 16.55 -14.49
N SER A 29 7.79 17.13 -15.43
CA SER A 29 8.19 18.55 -15.42
C SER A 29 7.02 19.52 -15.34
N ASP A 30 5.83 19.08 -15.71
CA ASP A 30 4.65 19.92 -15.93
C ASP A 30 3.68 19.84 -14.75
N GLY A 31 4.10 19.24 -13.62
CA GLY A 31 3.27 19.03 -12.44
C GLY A 31 2.29 17.85 -12.56
N ALA A 32 2.21 17.23 -13.74
CA ALA A 32 1.56 15.94 -13.93
C ALA A 32 2.39 14.84 -13.24
N ARG A 33 1.71 13.85 -12.66
CA ARG A 33 2.32 12.60 -12.23
C ARG A 33 1.88 11.54 -13.22
N GLU A 34 2.80 10.72 -13.69
CA GLU A 34 2.45 9.47 -14.36
C GLU A 34 1.68 8.61 -13.35
N TRP A 35 0.34 8.60 -13.45
CA TRP A 35 -0.49 7.85 -12.54
C TRP A 35 -0.63 6.42 -13.06
N VAL A 36 0.05 5.49 -12.41
CA VAL A 36 -0.18 4.05 -12.55
C VAL A 36 -1.01 3.62 -11.33
N PRO A 37 -2.01 2.72 -11.46
CA PRO A 37 -2.69 2.16 -10.30
C PRO A 37 -1.68 1.62 -9.28
N LEU A 38 -1.82 2.04 -8.02
CA LEU A 38 -1.07 1.46 -6.90
C LEU A 38 -1.78 0.19 -6.44
N ALA A 39 -1.04 -0.91 -6.37
CA ALA A 39 -1.49 -2.18 -5.81
C ALA A 39 -0.51 -2.68 -4.75
N GLY A 40 -1.01 -3.44 -3.78
CA GLY A 40 -0.20 -4.03 -2.72
C GLY A 40 -0.83 -5.31 -2.18
N ILE A 41 -0.01 -6.12 -1.52
CA ILE A 41 -0.42 -7.37 -0.87
C ILE A 41 -0.10 -7.23 0.61
N VAL A 42 -1.10 -7.50 1.45
CA VAL A 42 -0.96 -7.41 2.91
C VAL A 42 -1.09 -8.82 3.49
N LEU A 43 -0.11 -9.19 4.33
CA LEU A 43 -0.21 -10.40 5.14
C LEU A 43 -1.13 -10.12 6.33
N ALA A 44 -2.20 -10.90 6.44
CA ALA A 44 -3.08 -10.87 7.61
C ALA A 44 -2.88 -12.14 8.44
N ASP A 45 -2.63 -11.98 9.74
CA ASP A 45 -2.71 -13.09 10.67
C ASP A 45 -4.18 -13.53 10.79
N LYS A 46 -4.44 -14.83 10.62
CA LYS A 46 -5.77 -15.41 10.74
C LYS A 46 -6.23 -15.47 12.21
N GLY A 47 -5.31 -15.24 13.15
CA GLY A 47 -5.42 -15.54 14.56
C GLY A 47 -5.19 -17.04 14.78
N THR A 48 -4.51 -17.41 15.86
CA THR A 48 -4.47 -18.81 16.31
C THR A 48 -5.90 -19.24 16.61
N PRO A 49 -6.42 -20.34 16.03
CA PRO A 49 -7.71 -20.86 16.47
C PRO A 49 -7.55 -21.24 17.94
N TYR A 50 -8.31 -20.58 18.81
CA TYR A 50 -8.41 -20.99 20.21
C TYR A 50 -8.91 -22.45 20.21
N TYR A 51 -8.09 -23.35 20.73
CA TYR A 51 -8.47 -24.74 21.04
C TYR A 51 -9.15 -24.80 22.41
#